data_AF-A0A2W0F8Z8-F1
#
_entry.id   AF-A0A2W0F8Z8-F1
#
_cell.length_a   1.000
_cell.length_b   1.000
_cell.length_c   1.000
_cell.angle_alpha   90.00
_cell.angle_beta   90.00
_cell.angle_gamma   90.00
#
_symmetry.space_group_name_H-M   'P 1'
#
loop_
_entity.id
_entity.type
_entity.pdbx_description
1 polymer ?
#
loop_
_entity_poly.entity_id
_entity_poly.type
_entity_poly.pdbx_seq_one_letter_code
_entity_poly.pdbx_strand_id
1 'polypeptide(L)'
;MQDEFNDPLWRQILSGAQMLFVAFGALVLMPLITGLDPNVALFTAGLGTLLFQVVTGRQVPVFLASSFAFITPIILAKGQFGLAATMGGVMAAGFVYTFLGLAVKIKGTGFIDRLLPPVVIGPVI
;
A
#
# COMPACT_ATOMS: atom_id res chain seq x y z
N MET A 1 -7.72 -19.98 2.21
CA MET A 1 -7.50 -18.53 2.42
C MET A 1 -8.74 -17.82 2.94
N GLN A 2 -9.96 -18.17 2.50
CA GLN A 2 -11.19 -17.63 3.12
C GLN A 2 -11.42 -18.13 4.56
N ASP A 3 -10.77 -19.24 4.94
CA ASP A 3 -10.96 -19.89 6.24
C ASP A 3 -10.54 -19.02 7.43
N GLU A 4 -9.54 -18.13 7.26
CA GLU A 4 -9.08 -17.22 8.34
C GLU A 4 -10.14 -16.17 8.71
N PHE A 5 -11.04 -15.82 7.79
CA PHE A 5 -12.13 -14.88 8.08
C PHE A 5 -13.30 -15.52 8.83
N ASN A 6 -13.32 -16.85 8.91
CA ASN A 6 -14.32 -17.63 9.64
C ASN A 6 -13.82 -18.05 11.04
N ASP A 7 -12.56 -17.73 11.38
CA ASP A 7 -12.00 -17.93 12.70
C ASP A 7 -12.73 -17.07 13.75
N PRO A 8 -12.72 -17.48 15.03
CA PRO A 8 -13.31 -16.69 16.09
C PRO A 8 -12.63 -15.31 16.21
N LEU A 9 -13.40 -14.28 16.58
CA LEU A 9 -12.97 -12.87 16.60
C LEU A 9 -11.62 -12.64 17.31
N TRP A 10 -11.39 -13.32 18.44
CA TRP A 10 -10.14 -13.19 19.20
C TRP A 10 -8.91 -13.64 18.39
N ARG A 11 -9.05 -14.68 17.55
CA ARG A 11 -7.98 -15.18 16.69
C ARG A 11 -7.72 -14.24 15.53
N GLN A 12 -8.78 -13.64 14.96
CA GLN A 12 -8.66 -12.60 13.94
C GLN A 12 -7.97 -11.32 14.48
N ILE A 13 -8.27 -10.95 15.73
CA ILE A 13 -7.60 -9.81 16.38
C ILE A 13 -6.10 -10.10 16.56
N LEU A 14 -5.75 -11.31 17.01
CA LEU A 14 -4.36 -11.71 17.19
C LEU A 14 -3.59 -11.77 15.87
N SER A 15 -4.16 -12.36 14.81
CA SER A 15 -3.51 -12.41 13.49
C SER A 15 -3.36 -11.02 12.88
N GLY A 16 -4.37 -10.16 13.04
CA GLY A 16 -4.30 -8.75 12.63
C GLY A 16 -3.19 -7.98 13.38
N ALA A 17 -3.08 -8.19 14.69
CA ALA A 17 -2.00 -7.61 15.49
C ALA A 17 -0.62 -8.13 15.03
N GLN A 18 -0.50 -9.42 14.73
CA GLN A 18 0.74 -10.00 14.19
C GLN A 18 1.12 -9.35 12.85
N MET A 19 0.19 -9.22 11.91
CA MET A 19 0.45 -8.52 10.64
C MET A 19 0.86 -7.06 10.84
N LEU A 20 0.22 -6.36 11.78
CA LEU A 20 0.58 -4.99 12.13
C LEU A 20 2.05 -4.92 12.59
N PHE A 21 2.47 -5.78 13.52
CA PHE A 21 3.85 -5.79 14.01
C PHE A 21 4.87 -6.18 12.92
N VAL A 22 4.51 -7.10 12.02
CA VAL A 22 5.35 -7.48 10.87
C VAL A 22 5.53 -6.29 9.91
N ALA A 23 4.46 -5.57 9.61
CA ALA A 23 4.49 -4.42 8.70
C ALA A 23 5.03 -3.14 9.37
N PHE A 24 5.03 -3.06 10.70
CA PHE A 24 5.33 -1.85 11.47
C PHE A 24 6.69 -1.24 11.12
N GLY A 25 7.72 -2.08 10.97
CA GLY A 25 9.07 -1.62 10.63
C GLY A 25 9.06 -0.80 9.35
N ALA A 26 8.58 -1.37 8.23
CA ALA A 26 8.50 -0.64 6.96
C ALA A 26 7.54 0.56 7.04
N LEU A 27 6.40 0.40 7.71
CA LEU A 27 5.37 1.43 7.83
C LEU A 27 5.90 2.71 8.50
N VAL A 28 6.74 2.59 9.52
CA VAL A 28 7.31 3.71 10.28
C VAL A 28 8.65 4.19 9.70
N LEU A 29 9.49 3.30 9.19
CA LEU A 29 10.82 3.67 8.67
C LEU A 29 10.72 4.63 7.47
N MET A 30 9.81 4.38 6.53
CA MET A 30 9.72 5.20 5.32
C MET A 30 9.30 6.66 5.61
N PRO A 31 8.26 6.93 6.43
CA PRO A 31 7.94 8.29 6.88
C PRO A 31 9.10 8.96 7.62
N LEU A 32 9.80 8.24 8.50
CA LEU A 32 10.96 8.78 9.22
C LEU A 32 12.07 9.20 8.27
N ILE A 33 12.41 8.35 7.29
CA ILE A 33 13.46 8.63 6.29
C ILE A 33 13.09 9.84 5.41
N THR A 34 11.81 9.99 5.06
CA THR A 34 11.33 11.09 4.22
C THR A 34 11.01 12.38 5.00
N GLY A 35 11.05 12.30 6.34
CA GLY A 35 10.64 13.39 7.24
C GLY A 35 9.15 13.72 7.14
N LEU A 36 8.31 12.69 6.98
CA LEU A 36 6.86 12.71 7.14
C LEU A 36 6.49 12.21 8.55
N ASP A 37 5.28 12.54 9.02
CA ASP A 37 4.80 12.12 10.34
C ASP A 37 4.42 10.62 10.34
N PRO A 38 5.10 9.76 11.12
CA PRO A 38 4.77 8.34 11.21
C PRO A 38 3.39 8.06 11.79
N ASN A 39 2.85 8.93 12.64
CA ASN A 39 1.51 8.77 13.20
C ASN A 39 0.43 8.92 12.13
N VAL A 40 0.62 9.87 11.21
CA VAL A 40 -0.28 10.05 10.07
C VAL A 40 -0.19 8.85 9.13
N ALA A 41 1.01 8.33 8.88
CA ALA A 41 1.20 7.12 8.09
C ALA A 41 0.53 5.89 8.73
N LEU A 42 0.71 5.68 10.05
CA LEU A 42 0.06 4.61 10.80
C LEU A 42 -1.47 4.69 10.73
N PHE A 43 -2.02 5.90 10.96
CA PHE A 43 -3.47 6.13 10.93
C PHE A 43 -4.05 5.86 9.53
N THR A 44 -3.43 6.43 8.49
CA THR A 44 -3.89 6.29 7.11
C THR A 44 -3.71 4.88 6.56
N ALA A 45 -2.66 4.16 6.96
CA ALA A 45 -2.46 2.75 6.62
C ALA A 45 -3.52 1.85 7.26
N GLY A 46 -3.85 2.07 8.53
CA GLY A 46 -4.93 1.36 9.21
C GLY A 46 -6.29 1.61 8.54
N LEU A 47 -6.64 2.89 8.32
CA LEU A 47 -7.87 3.27 7.65
C LEU A 47 -7.94 2.75 6.20
N GLY A 48 -6.84 2.85 5.46
CA GLY A 48 -6.73 2.33 4.10
C GLY A 48 -6.88 0.81 4.05
N THR A 49 -6.31 0.09 5.02
CA THR A 49 -6.47 -1.37 5.12
C THR A 49 -7.92 -1.75 5.38
N LEU A 50 -8.62 -1.05 6.27
CA LEU A 50 -10.05 -1.28 6.50
C LEU A 50 -10.88 -1.03 5.23
N LEU A 51 -10.63 0.09 4.54
CA LEU A 51 -11.27 0.40 3.26
C LEU A 51 -11.00 -0.68 2.21
N PHE A 52 -9.75 -1.13 2.09
CA PHE A 52 -9.36 -2.20 1.17
C PHE A 52 -10.15 -3.48 1.47
N GLN A 53 -10.19 -3.91 2.73
CA GLN A 53 -10.90 -5.12 3.13
C GLN A 53 -12.41 -5.04 2.84
N VAL A 54 -13.02 -3.87 3.03
CA VAL A 54 -14.44 -3.62 2.69
C VAL A 54 -14.65 -3.70 1.17
N VAL A 55 -13.82 -3.02 0.39
CA VAL A 55 -13.94 -2.97 -1.08
C VAL A 55 -13.69 -4.34 -1.72
N THR A 56 -12.73 -5.11 -1.21
CA THR A 56 -12.40 -6.46 -1.72
C THR A 56 -13.28 -7.55 -1.13
N GLY A 57 -14.27 -7.22 -0.28
CA GLY A 57 -15.15 -8.20 0.36
C GLY A 57 -14.41 -9.25 1.18
N ARG A 58 -13.31 -8.87 1.85
CA ARG A 58 -12.47 -9.76 2.68
C ARG A 58 -12.01 -11.02 1.93
N GLN A 59 -11.64 -10.89 0.66
CA GLN A 59 -11.12 -12.01 -0.13
C GLN A 59 -9.61 -12.22 0.03
N VAL A 60 -8.87 -11.15 0.37
CA VAL A 60 -7.40 -11.17 0.42
C VAL A 60 -6.92 -10.59 1.76
N PRO A 61 -6.24 -11.38 2.61
CA PRO A 61 -5.75 -10.91 3.91
C PRO A 61 -4.46 -10.09 3.74
N VAL A 62 -4.60 -8.82 3.35
CA VAL A 62 -3.48 -7.88 3.14
C VAL A 62 -3.61 -6.69 4.09
N PHE A 63 -2.46 -6.25 4.59
CA PHE A 63 -2.27 -5.01 5.33
C PHE A 63 -1.51 -4.01 4.45
N LEU A 64 -2.02 -2.79 4.31
CA LEU A 64 -1.39 -1.75 3.50
C LEU A 64 -0.27 -1.08 4.30
N ALA A 65 0.96 -1.09 3.79
CA ALA A 65 2.13 -0.48 4.40
C ALA A 65 2.71 0.67 3.54
N SER A 66 3.66 1.43 4.11
CA SER A 66 4.40 2.47 3.39
C SER A 66 5.27 1.88 2.29
N SER A 67 5.17 2.40 1.06
CA SER A 67 5.95 1.93 -0.08
C SER A 67 7.34 2.60 -0.16
N PHE A 68 8.39 1.78 -0.16
CA PHE A 68 9.78 2.26 -0.21
C PHE A 68 10.15 2.84 -1.59
N ALA A 69 9.41 2.47 -2.64
CA ALA A 69 9.57 3.04 -3.98
C ALA A 69 9.37 4.57 -4.00
N PHE A 70 8.67 5.13 -3.01
CA PHE A 70 8.42 6.57 -2.90
C PHE A 70 9.47 7.32 -2.07
N ILE A 71 10.45 6.66 -1.44
CA ILE A 71 11.46 7.34 -0.60
C ILE A 71 12.24 8.38 -1.42
N THR A 72 12.91 7.94 -2.49
CA THR A 72 13.74 8.84 -3.31
C THR A 72 12.91 9.94 -3.99
N PRO A 73 11.76 9.65 -4.64
CA PRO A 73 10.92 10.69 -5.22
C PRO A 73 10.44 11.72 -4.20
N ILE A 74 10.03 11.31 -2.99
CA ILE A 74 9.53 12.24 -1.97
C ILE A 74 10.65 13.14 -1.44
N ILE A 75 11.85 12.60 -1.17
CA ILE A 75 12.99 13.40 -0.71
C ILE A 75 13.32 14.49 -1.74
N LEU A 76 13.42 14.10 -3.02
CA LEU A 76 13.76 15.02 -4.10
C LEU A 76 12.66 16.06 -4.33
N ALA A 77 11.40 15.63 -4.42
CA ALA A 77 10.27 16.52 -4.66
C ALA A 77 10.07 17.49 -3.50
N LYS A 78 10.24 17.04 -2.26
CA LYS A 78 10.14 17.90 -1.07
C LYS A 78 11.22 18.98 -1.08
N GLY A 79 12.45 18.63 -1.48
CA GLY A 79 13.56 19.59 -1.60
C GLY A 79 13.36 20.64 -2.69
N GLN A 80 12.72 20.26 -3.81
CA GLN A 80 12.54 21.15 -4.97
C GLN A 80 11.23 21.95 -4.95
N PHE A 81 10.13 21.32 -4.54
CA PHE A 81 8.76 21.85 -4.69
C PHE A 81 8.05 22.07 -3.35
N GLY A 82 8.66 21.66 -2.24
CA GLY A 82 8.06 21.72 -0.91
C GLY A 82 7.07 20.58 -0.63
N LEU A 83 6.62 20.53 0.62
CA LEU A 83 5.81 19.41 1.14
C LEU A 83 4.42 19.35 0.49
N ALA A 84 3.73 20.50 0.36
CA ALA A 84 2.37 20.54 -0.16
C ALA A 84 2.28 20.03 -1.61
N ALA A 85 3.20 20.46 -2.49
CA ALA A 85 3.27 19.98 -3.86
C ALA A 85 3.62 18.48 -3.93
N THR A 86 4.53 18.02 -3.07
CA THR A 86 4.90 16.61 -2.98
C THR A 86 3.70 15.73 -2.59
N MET A 87 2.92 16.14 -1.59
CA MET A 87 1.71 15.43 -1.18
C MET A 87 0.65 15.41 -2.29
N GLY A 88 0.49 16.51 -3.03
CA GLY A 88 -0.35 16.55 -4.23
C GLY A 88 0.10 15.57 -5.30
N GLY A 89 1.42 15.43 -5.51
CA GLY A 89 2.00 14.43 -6.42
C GLY A 89 1.74 12.99 -5.98
N VAL A 90 1.87 12.70 -4.67
CA VAL A 90 1.52 11.38 -4.11
C VAL A 90 0.04 11.08 -4.29
N MET A 91 -0.83 12.07 -4.09
CA MET A 91 -2.27 11.92 -4.35
C MET A 91 -2.56 11.62 -5.83
N ALA A 92 -1.88 12.32 -6.76
CA ALA A 92 -1.98 12.06 -8.18
C ALA A 92 -1.53 10.64 -8.56
N ALA A 93 -0.46 10.12 -7.93
CA ALA A 93 -0.04 8.73 -8.12
C ALA A 93 -1.13 7.72 -7.66
N GLY A 94 -1.84 8.02 -6.57
CA GLY A 94 -3.00 7.22 -6.13
C GLY A 94 -4.12 7.17 -7.18
N PHE A 95 -4.40 8.28 -7.85
CA PHE A 95 -5.36 8.29 -8.98
C PHE A 95 -4.87 7.46 -10.15
N VAL A 96 -3.57 7.51 -10.48
CA VAL A 96 -2.99 6.64 -11.53
C VAL A 96 -3.22 5.18 -11.20
N TYR A 97 -2.97 4.73 -9.96
CA TYR A 97 -3.24 3.35 -9.53
C TYR A 97 -4.73 2.99 -9.63
N THR A 98 -5.61 3.93 -9.32
CA THR A 98 -7.07 3.74 -9.43
C THR A 98 -7.48 3.51 -10.89
N PHE A 99 -6.97 4.34 -11.82
CA PHE A 99 -7.24 4.18 -13.24
C PHE A 99 -6.63 2.90 -13.81
N LEU A 100 -5.44 2.51 -13.35
CA LEU A 100 -4.80 1.27 -13.76
C LEU A 100 -5.62 0.05 -13.29
N GLY A 101 -6.10 0.06 -12.04
CA GLY A 101 -7.02 -0.95 -11.53
C GLY A 101 -8.34 -1.02 -12.31
N LEU A 102 -8.90 0.14 -12.70
CA LEU A 102 -10.09 0.18 -13.55
C LEU A 102 -9.83 -0.37 -14.96
N ALA A 103 -8.68 -0.06 -15.55
CA ALA A 103 -8.28 -0.60 -16.84
C ALA A 103 -8.15 -2.13 -16.80
N VAL A 104 -7.57 -2.67 -15.73
CA VAL A 104 -7.48 -4.12 -15.49
C VAL A 104 -8.87 -4.74 -15.34
N LYS A 105 -9.79 -4.07 -14.63
CA LYS A 105 -11.17 -4.55 -14.49
C LYS A 105 -11.89 -4.69 -15.84
N ILE A 106 -11.59 -3.82 -16.81
CA ILE A 106 -12.25 -3.81 -18.13
C ILE A 106 -11.56 -4.75 -19.12
N LYS A 107 -10.22 -4.73 -19.19
CA LYS A 107 -9.42 -5.44 -20.22
C LYS A 107 -8.86 -6.79 -19.77
N GLY A 108 -8.94 -7.11 -18.48
CA GLY A 108 -8.27 -8.26 -17.88
C GLY A 108 -6.77 -8.03 -17.59
N THR A 109 -6.11 -9.03 -17.02
CA THR A 109 -4.73 -8.94 -16.52
C THR A 109 -3.66 -9.13 -17.60
N GLY A 110 -4.00 -9.66 -18.78
CA GLY A 110 -3.01 -10.12 -19.76
C GLY A 110 -2.06 -9.05 -20.29
N PHE A 111 -2.41 -7.77 -20.22
CA PHE A 111 -1.49 -6.67 -20.54
C PHE A 111 -0.40 -6.50 -19.47
N ILE A 112 -0.75 -6.66 -18.20
CA ILE A 112 0.22 -6.62 -17.09
C ILE A 112 1.19 -7.78 -17.21
N ASP A 113 0.70 -8.99 -17.46
CA ASP A 113 1.56 -10.18 -17.59
C ASP A 113 2.56 -10.06 -18.75
N ARG A 114 2.20 -9.30 -19.79
CA ARG A 114 3.06 -9.03 -20.95
C ARG A 114 4.08 -7.91 -20.68
N LEU A 115 3.70 -6.87 -19.95
CA LEU A 115 4.59 -5.75 -19.60
C LEU A 115 5.54 -6.10 -18.45
N LEU A 116 5.03 -6.82 -17.47
CA LEU A 116 5.70 -7.16 -16.22
C LEU A 116 5.69 -8.68 -16.06
N PRO A 117 6.40 -9.44 -16.93
CA PRO A 117 6.55 -10.86 -16.73
C PRO A 117 7.30 -11.15 -15.42
N PRO A 118 7.23 -12.38 -14.86
CA PRO A 118 7.87 -12.72 -13.58
C PRO A 118 9.37 -12.40 -13.51
N VAL A 119 10.07 -12.50 -14.65
CA VAL A 119 11.50 -12.15 -14.78
C VAL A 119 11.77 -10.66 -14.54
N VAL A 120 10.78 -9.79 -14.70
CA VAL A 120 10.85 -8.36 -14.40
C VAL A 120 10.34 -8.07 -12.99
N ILE A 121 9.24 -8.70 -12.58
CA ILE A 121 8.64 -8.45 -11.25
C ILE A 121 9.61 -8.86 -10.13
N GLY A 122 10.23 -10.05 -10.23
CA GLY A 122 11.07 -10.61 -9.18
C GLY A 122 12.25 -9.70 -8.77
N PRO A 123 13.07 -9.20 -9.71
CA PRO A 123 14.18 -8.30 -9.38
C PRO A 123 13.79 -6.87 -8.97
N VAL A 124 12.56 -6.43 -9.28
CA VAL A 124 12.09 -5.07 -8.98
C VAL A 124 11.56 -4.97 -7.54
N ILE A 125 11.02 -6.07 -7.01
CA ILE A 125 10.52 -6.18 -5.62
C ILE A 125 11.69 -6.54 -4.69
#